data_AF-A0A3B1C4Y1-F1
#
_entry.id   AF-A0A3B1C4Y1-F1
#
_cell.length_a   1.000
_cell.length_b   1.000
_cell.length_c   1.000
_cell.angle_alpha   90.00
_cell.angle_beta   90.00
_cell.angle_gamma   90.00
#
_symmetry.space_group_name_H-M   'P 1'
#
loop_
_entity.id
_entity.type
_entity.pdbx_description
1 polymer ?
#
loop_
_entity_poly.entity_id
_entity_poly.type
_entity_poly.pdbx_seq_one_letter_code
_entity_poly.pdbx_strand_id
1 'polypeptide(L)'
;MMAKVSGKTMERTSQNTVSFKDRLQFLMGTAKPYAWCKKVGIEKGLFQYYWQMGKIPKYDNLIKIRNYTGCSLDWLMTGEGEPFPDRIEDINSKVQSLMADVDDHIDRLGKQIVKLKKLKTGIKTLK
;
A
#
# COMPACT_ATOMS: atom_id res chain seq x y z
N MET A 1 15.19 5.68 -36.80
CA MET A 1 15.55 4.85 -35.63
C MET A 1 16.48 5.65 -34.74
N MET A 2 16.08 5.93 -33.50
CA MET A 2 16.97 6.06 -32.32
C MET A 2 16.08 6.26 -31.09
N ALA A 3 16.17 5.33 -30.14
CA ALA A 3 15.51 5.39 -28.85
C ALA A 3 16.36 6.19 -27.86
N LYS A 4 15.72 6.99 -27.00
CA LYS A 4 16.32 7.48 -25.75
C LYS A 4 15.28 7.38 -24.64
N VAL A 5 15.47 6.37 -23.80
CA VAL A 5 14.87 6.22 -22.47
C VAL A 5 15.53 7.25 -21.56
N SER A 6 14.74 8.06 -20.86
CA SER A 6 15.23 8.92 -19.78
C SER A 6 14.45 8.59 -18.52
N GLY A 7 15.08 7.79 -17.65
CA GLY A 7 14.65 7.66 -16.26
C GLY A 7 14.85 9.00 -15.58
N LYS A 8 13.76 9.58 -15.07
CA LYS A 8 13.81 10.78 -14.24
C LYS A 8 13.68 10.35 -12.79
N THR A 9 14.82 10.25 -12.13
CA THR A 9 14.98 10.34 -10.67
C THR A 9 14.29 11.64 -10.22
N MET A 10 13.26 11.56 -9.38
CA MET A 10 12.66 12.75 -8.76
C MET A 10 13.15 12.89 -7.34
N GLU A 11 14.11 13.79 -7.16
CA GLU A 11 14.42 14.42 -5.89
C GLU A 11 13.17 15.16 -5.37
N ARG A 12 12.82 14.92 -4.10
CA ARG A 12 11.72 15.57 -3.39
C ARG A 12 12.19 16.92 -2.86
N THR A 13 11.59 18.01 -3.35
CA THR A 13 11.57 19.30 -2.66
C THR A 13 10.22 19.99 -2.85
N SER A 14 9.73 20.58 -1.75
CA SER A 14 8.59 21.48 -1.60
C SER A 14 7.25 20.80 -1.29
N GLN A 15 6.66 21.19 -0.14
CA GLN A 15 5.35 20.78 0.38
C GLN A 15 4.28 20.65 -0.72
N ASN A 16 4.02 19.43 -1.17
CA ASN A 16 2.96 19.12 -2.13
C ASN A 16 1.70 18.78 -1.34
N THR A 17 0.86 19.77 -1.04
CA THR A 17 -0.47 19.51 -0.47
C THR A 17 -1.32 18.81 -1.52
N VAL A 18 -1.46 17.49 -1.41
CA VAL A 18 -2.24 16.66 -2.34
C VAL A 18 -3.69 17.18 -2.34
N SER A 19 -4.22 17.58 -3.50
CA SER A 19 -5.59 18.10 -3.57
C SER A 19 -6.62 16.99 -3.40
N PHE A 20 -7.87 17.35 -3.09
CA PHE A 20 -8.97 16.37 -3.03
C PHE A 20 -9.14 15.63 -4.36
N LYS A 21 -8.92 16.32 -5.49
CA LYS A 21 -8.98 15.74 -6.82
C LYS A 21 -7.88 14.69 -7.02
N ASP A 22 -6.66 14.95 -6.56
CA ASP A 22 -5.56 13.99 -6.67
C ASP A 22 -5.85 12.72 -5.86
N ARG A 23 -6.46 12.85 -4.68
CA ARG A 23 -6.93 11.71 -3.89
C ARG A 23 -8.04 10.93 -4.58
N LEU A 24 -9.01 11.61 -5.19
CA LEU A 24 -10.00 10.94 -6.03
C LEU A 24 -9.36 10.19 -7.20
N GLN A 25 -8.41 10.81 -7.88
CA GLN A 25 -7.69 10.20 -9.00
C GLN A 25 -6.92 8.96 -8.54
N PHE A 26 -6.28 9.02 -7.37
CA PHE A 26 -5.64 7.87 -6.74
C PHE A 26 -6.64 6.73 -6.50
N LEU A 27 -7.81 7.01 -5.90
CA LEU A 27 -8.84 6.00 -5.63
C LEU A 27 -9.48 5.42 -6.90
N MET A 28 -9.52 6.20 -7.97
CA MET A 28 -10.07 5.77 -9.26
C MET A 28 -9.12 4.86 -10.04
N GLY A 29 -7.80 4.99 -9.84
CA GLY A 29 -6.79 4.31 -10.63
C GLY A 29 -6.94 4.63 -12.12
N THR A 30 -7.17 3.61 -12.95
CA THR A 30 -7.32 3.74 -14.41
C THR A 30 -8.76 3.97 -14.86
N ALA A 31 -9.73 4.04 -13.94
CA ALA A 31 -11.13 4.19 -14.27
C ALA A 31 -11.45 5.60 -14.84
N LYS A 32 -12.34 5.66 -15.83
CA LYS A 32 -12.85 6.94 -16.34
C LYS A 32 -13.71 7.63 -15.24
N PRO A 33 -13.55 8.95 -14.99
CA PRO A 33 -14.18 9.64 -13.86
C PRO A 33 -15.69 9.43 -13.73
N TYR A 34 -16.45 9.68 -14.79
CA TYR A 34 -17.91 9.54 -14.76
C TYR A 34 -18.40 8.09 -14.76
N ALA A 35 -17.60 7.15 -15.26
CA ALA A 35 -17.92 5.72 -15.15
C ALA A 35 -17.72 5.23 -13.71
N TRP A 36 -16.66 5.73 -13.04
CA TRP A 36 -16.38 5.44 -11.65
C TRP A 36 -17.45 6.04 -10.73
N CYS A 37 -17.84 7.30 -10.92
CA CYS A 37 -18.84 7.95 -10.05
C CYS A 37 -20.20 7.23 -10.08
N LYS A 38 -20.58 6.66 -11.23
CA LYS A 38 -21.79 5.84 -11.38
C LYS A 38 -21.73 4.58 -10.51
N LYS A 39 -20.57 3.93 -10.44
CA LYS A 39 -20.36 2.74 -9.58
C LYS A 39 -20.41 3.09 -8.09
N VAL A 40 -19.89 4.26 -7.72
CA VAL A 40 -19.94 4.78 -6.34
C VAL A 40 -21.35 5.23 -5.94
N GLY A 41 -22.24 5.48 -6.90
CA GLY A 41 -23.60 5.96 -6.63
C GLY A 41 -23.67 7.46 -6.36
N ILE A 42 -22.79 8.25 -6.99
CA ILE A 42 -22.78 9.71 -6.93
C ILE A 42 -23.38 10.26 -8.23
N GLU A 43 -24.30 11.22 -8.08
CA GLU A 43 -24.91 11.94 -9.19
C GLU A 43 -23.84 12.68 -10.02
N LYS A 44 -23.99 12.68 -11.35
CA LYS A 44 -22.95 13.12 -12.29
C LYS A 44 -22.65 14.62 -12.15
N GLY A 45 -23.67 15.46 -12.01
CA GLY A 45 -23.53 16.91 -11.80
C GLY A 45 -22.80 17.23 -10.49
N LEU A 46 -23.16 16.56 -9.39
CA LEU A 46 -22.44 16.68 -8.12
C LEU A 46 -20.98 16.25 -8.25
N PHE A 47 -20.72 15.11 -8.89
CA PHE A 47 -19.36 14.63 -9.11
C PHE A 47 -18.52 15.58 -9.97
N GLN A 48 -19.13 16.27 -10.94
CA GLN A 48 -18.42 17.27 -11.75
C GLN A 48 -17.83 18.40 -10.90
N TYR A 49 -18.52 18.86 -9.84
CA TYR A 49 -17.97 19.86 -8.92
C TYR A 49 -16.75 19.34 -8.16
N TYR A 50 -16.77 18.07 -7.76
CA TYR A 50 -15.65 17.46 -7.04
C TYR A 50 -14.44 17.27 -7.95
N TRP A 51 -14.69 16.81 -9.17
CA TRP A 51 -13.64 16.45 -10.12
C TRP A 51 -13.01 17.65 -10.84
N GLN A 52 -13.83 18.62 -11.24
CA GLN A 52 -13.36 19.79 -12.02
C GLN A 52 -12.99 20.96 -11.12
N MET A 53 -13.75 21.19 -10.04
CA MET A 53 -13.59 22.37 -9.18
C MET A 53 -12.89 22.05 -7.86
N GLY A 54 -12.53 20.78 -7.62
CA GLY A 54 -11.85 20.35 -6.40
C GLY A 54 -12.68 20.52 -5.12
N LYS A 55 -14.01 20.70 -5.25
CA LYS A 55 -14.89 20.91 -4.10
C LYS A 55 -14.95 19.64 -3.24
N ILE A 56 -14.83 19.80 -1.93
CA ILE A 56 -15.00 18.67 -1.00
C ILE A 56 -16.48 18.25 -0.97
N PRO A 57 -16.79 16.94 -1.15
CA PRO A 57 -18.15 16.42 -1.06
C PRO A 57 -18.76 16.60 0.33
N LYS A 58 -20.08 16.62 0.40
CA LYS A 58 -20.79 16.49 1.68
C LYS A 58 -20.60 15.10 2.26
N TYR A 59 -20.84 14.99 3.57
CA TYR A 59 -20.71 13.76 4.36
C TYR A 59 -21.26 12.51 3.64
N ASP A 60 -22.50 12.55 3.15
CA ASP A 60 -23.13 11.38 2.50
C ASP A 60 -22.32 10.87 1.30
N ASN A 61 -21.77 11.76 0.49
CA ASN A 61 -20.97 11.38 -0.67
C ASN A 61 -19.54 10.95 -0.28
N LEU A 62 -18.99 11.50 0.81
CA LEU A 62 -17.74 11.00 1.38
C LEU A 62 -17.90 9.56 1.90
N ILE A 63 -19.01 9.25 2.57
CA ILE A 63 -19.32 7.89 3.03
C ILE A 63 -19.49 6.92 1.87
N LYS A 64 -20.14 7.33 0.77
CA LYS A 64 -20.23 6.50 -0.44
C LYS A 64 -18.83 6.17 -1.01
N ILE A 65 -17.95 7.16 -1.10
CA ILE A 65 -16.57 6.95 -1.58
C ILE A 65 -15.83 6.01 -0.64
N ARG A 66 -15.90 6.25 0.67
CA ARG A 66 -15.31 5.39 1.70
C ARG A 66 -15.79 3.95 1.54
N ASN A 67 -17.10 3.72 1.51
CA ASN A 67 -17.67 2.38 1.46
C ASN A 67 -17.31 1.65 0.17
N TYR A 68 -17.23 2.36 -0.96
CA TYR A 68 -16.87 1.76 -2.24
C TYR A 68 -15.37 1.40 -2.32
N THR A 69 -14.50 2.20 -1.70
CA THR A 69 -13.04 2.06 -1.84
C THR A 69 -12.36 1.38 -0.65
N GLY A 70 -13.00 1.41 0.51
CA GLY A 70 -12.43 1.01 1.80
C GLY A 70 -11.41 2.00 2.35
N CYS A 71 -11.37 3.26 1.88
CA CYS A 71 -10.36 4.22 2.33
C CYS A 71 -10.67 4.84 3.71
N SER A 72 -9.64 5.40 4.35
CA SER A 72 -9.80 6.24 5.53
C SER A 72 -10.55 7.52 5.18
N LEU A 73 -11.58 7.84 5.98
CA LEU A 73 -12.33 9.09 5.82
C LEU A 73 -11.47 10.31 6.15
N ASP A 74 -10.60 10.18 7.16
CA ASP A 74 -9.68 11.23 7.57
C ASP A 74 -8.73 11.58 6.42
N TRP A 75 -8.04 10.56 5.88
CA TRP A 75 -7.17 10.71 4.72
C TRP A 75 -7.91 11.28 3.50
N LEU A 76 -9.14 10.85 3.25
CA LEU A 76 -9.93 11.36 2.13
C LEU A 76 -10.20 12.86 2.27
N MET A 77 -10.44 13.35 3.48
CA MET A 77 -10.78 14.75 3.75
C MET A 77 -9.54 15.65 3.84
N THR A 78 -8.53 15.24 4.60
CA THR A 78 -7.34 16.05 4.92
C THR A 78 -6.20 15.80 3.95
N GLY A 79 -6.09 14.58 3.43
CA GLY A 79 -4.90 14.09 2.73
C GLY A 79 -3.75 13.72 3.64
N GLU A 80 -3.97 13.71 4.95
CA GLU A 80 -2.99 13.30 5.95
C GLU A 80 -3.15 11.81 6.30
N GLY A 81 -2.06 11.16 6.70
CA GLY A 81 -2.05 9.74 7.02
C GLY A 81 -2.08 8.81 5.79
N GLU A 82 -2.52 7.58 6.00
CA GLU A 82 -2.54 6.53 4.99
C GLU A 82 -3.98 6.29 4.45
N PRO A 83 -4.16 6.06 3.14
CA PRO A 83 -5.47 5.79 2.58
C PRO A 83 -6.11 4.50 3.09
N PHE A 84 -5.31 3.51 3.47
CA PHE A 84 -5.78 2.19 3.88
C PHE A 84 -5.03 1.67 5.12
N PRO A 85 -5.25 2.27 6.31
CA PRO A 85 -4.50 1.94 7.52
C PRO A 85 -4.68 0.48 7.93
N ASP A 86 -5.90 -0.05 7.88
CA ASP A 86 -6.22 -1.43 8.26
C ASP A 86 -5.45 -2.46 7.42
N ARG A 87 -5.27 -2.19 6.11
CA ARG A 87 -4.48 -3.07 5.23
C ARG A 87 -3.02 -3.10 5.62
N ILE A 88 -2.47 -1.98 6.11
CA ILE A 88 -1.08 -1.91 6.54
C ILE A 88 -0.90 -2.71 7.83
N GLU A 89 -1.85 -2.62 8.76
CA GLU A 89 -1.84 -3.41 9.99
C GLU A 89 -1.90 -4.92 9.72
N ASP A 90 -2.77 -5.34 8.79
CA ASP A 90 -2.86 -6.73 8.34
C ASP A 90 -1.53 -7.22 7.73
N ILE A 91 -0.91 -6.42 6.88
CA ILE A 91 0.38 -6.74 6.25
C ILE A 91 1.46 -6.86 7.33
N ASN A 92 1.54 -5.91 8.25
CA ASN A 92 2.52 -5.91 9.33
C ASN A 92 2.38 -7.17 10.19
N SER A 93 1.15 -7.52 10.58
CA SER A 93 0.87 -8.73 11.34
C SER A 93 1.33 -9.99 10.61
N LYS A 94 1.07 -10.07 9.29
CA LYS A 94 1.51 -11.19 8.45
C LYS A 94 3.03 -11.25 8.30
N VAL A 95 3.69 -10.10 8.16
CA VAL A 95 5.15 -10.00 8.11
C VAL A 95 5.75 -10.50 9.41
N GLN A 96 5.21 -10.11 10.57
CA GLN A 96 5.70 -10.56 11.88
C GLN A 96 5.60 -12.08 12.03
N SER A 97 4.47 -12.68 11.63
CA SER A 97 4.33 -14.15 11.64
C SER A 97 5.35 -14.82 10.74
N LEU A 98 5.56 -14.30 9.53
CA LEU A 98 6.51 -14.89 8.58
C LEU A 98 7.96 -14.77 9.09
N MET A 99 8.31 -13.65 9.73
CA MET A 99 9.63 -13.46 10.32
C MET A 99 9.87 -14.45 11.47
N ALA A 100 8.87 -14.68 12.32
CA ALA A 100 8.96 -15.68 13.38
C ALA A 100 9.19 -17.10 12.83
N ASP A 101 8.51 -17.47 11.74
CA ASP A 101 8.70 -18.76 11.07
C ASP A 101 10.13 -18.90 10.49
N VAL A 102 10.68 -17.81 9.96
CA VAL A 102 12.06 -17.77 9.45
C VAL A 102 13.07 -17.97 10.58
N ASP A 103 12.88 -17.31 11.71
CA ASP A 103 13.75 -17.45 12.88
C ASP A 103 13.73 -18.90 13.41
N ASP A 104 12.55 -19.50 13.50
CA ASP A 104 12.40 -20.90 13.93
C ASP A 104 13.12 -21.87 12.97
N HIS A 105 13.11 -21.56 11.67
CA HIS A 105 13.83 -22.33 10.67
C HIS A 105 15.36 -22.17 10.81
N ILE A 106 15.85 -20.95 11.01
CA ILE A 106 17.27 -20.65 11.22
C ILE A 106 17.79 -21.43 12.43
N ASP A 107 17.03 -21.46 13.52
CA ASP A 107 17.36 -22.20 14.74
C ASP A 107 17.48 -23.71 14.50
N ARG A 108 16.56 -24.29 13.71
CA ARG A 108 16.60 -25.70 13.34
C ARG A 108 17.85 -26.01 12.51
N LEU A 109 18.17 -25.18 11.52
CA LEU A 109 19.39 -25.33 10.72
C LEU A 109 20.65 -25.19 11.58
N GLY A 110 20.68 -24.24 12.52
CA GLY A 110 21.77 -24.06 13.48
C GLY A 110 22.02 -25.34 14.29
N LYS A 111 20.96 -25.95 14.84
CA LYS A 111 21.03 -27.23 15.57
C LYS A 111 21.59 -28.36 14.70
N GLN A 112 21.13 -28.46 13.44
CA GLN A 112 21.63 -29.47 12.49
C GLN A 112 23.12 -29.28 12.20
N ILE A 113 23.58 -28.05 11.98
CA ILE A 113 24.99 -27.73 11.76
C ILE A 113 25.86 -28.16 12.95
N VAL A 114 25.42 -27.88 14.18
CA VAL A 114 26.13 -28.30 15.40
C VAL A 114 26.25 -29.82 15.47
N LYS A 115 25.17 -30.56 15.17
CA LYS A 115 25.17 -32.02 15.13
C LYS A 115 26.15 -32.56 14.08
N LEU A 116 26.13 -32.00 12.87
CA LEU A 116 27.04 -32.39 11.79
C LEU A 116 28.51 -32.10 12.15
N LYS A 117 28.80 -30.97 12.80
CA LYS A 117 30.15 -30.65 13.30
C LYS A 117 30.64 -31.69 14.31
N LYS A 118 29.82 -32.10 15.28
CA LYS A 118 30.17 -33.14 16.27
C LYS A 118 30.49 -34.47 15.60
N LEU A 119 29.66 -34.91 14.65
CA LEU A 119 29.88 -36.14 13.88
C LEU A 119 31.20 -36.10 13.10
N LYS A 120 31.47 -34.98 12.41
CA LYS A 120 32.72 -34.79 11.66
C LYS A 120 33.96 -34.89 12.55
N THR A 121 33.91 -34.35 13.78
CA THR A 121 35.01 -34.46 14.74
C THR A 121 35.20 -35.89 15.22
N GLY A 122 34.13 -36.61 15.57
CA GLY A 122 34.20 -38.00 16.02
C GLY A 122 34.78 -38.95 14.97
N ILE A 123 34.47 -38.73 13.68
CA ILE A 123 35.07 -39.51 12.58
C ILE A 123 36.57 -39.23 12.44
N LYS A 124 37.02 -37.97 12.64
CA LYS A 124 38.45 -37.64 12.57
C LYS A 124 39.27 -38.29 13.67
N THR A 125 38.72 -38.46 14.86
CA THR A 125 39.41 -39.09 16.00
C THR A 125 39.51 -40.61 15.90
N LEU A 126 38.80 -41.24 14.95
CA LEU A 126 38.84 -42.68 14.69
C LEU A 126 39.86 -43.07 13.60
N LYS A 127 40.48 -42.10 12.95
CA LYS A 127 41.56 -42.27 11.96
C LYS A 127 42.89 -41.91 12.58
#